data_AF-A0A5A7SHS4-F1
#
_entry.id   AF-A0A5A7SHS4-F1
#
_cell.length_a   1.000
_cell.length_b   1.000
_cell.length_c   1.000
_cell.angle_alpha   90.00
_cell.angle_beta   90.00
_cell.angle_gamma   90.00
#
_symmetry.space_group_name_H-M   'P 1'
#
loop_
_entity.id
_entity.type
_entity.pdbx_description
1 polymer ?
#
loop_
_entity_poly.entity_id
_entity_poly.type
_entity_poly.pdbx_seq_one_letter_code
_entity_poly.pdbx_strand_id
1 'polypeptide(L)'
;MTAYWLNVVSREHVHRGASLGITQANHGKRSAVTRMGPGDGLVYYSPREGIRSGAPVKAFTAIGTIDDAEPWQADEGDFQPWRRSVSYRADVVEVPIDDLRDELDLTSKPNWGIVLRRGLIELSAHDFEIISKAMKGG
;
A
#
# COMPACT_ATOMS: atom_id res chain seq x y z
N MET A 1 6.08 15.26 -11.27
CA MET A 1 6.43 13.84 -11.51
C MET A 1 5.56 13.02 -10.58
N THR A 2 5.02 11.90 -11.05
CA THR A 2 4.20 10.99 -10.23
C THR A 2 5.07 10.28 -9.21
N ALA A 3 4.67 10.27 -7.94
CA ALA A 3 5.33 9.47 -6.91
C ALA A 3 4.63 8.12 -6.75
N TYR A 4 5.35 7.14 -6.19
CA TYR A 4 4.86 5.79 -5.97
C TYR A 4 5.04 5.40 -4.51
N TRP A 5 4.03 4.78 -3.93
CA TRP A 5 3.96 4.53 -2.49
C TRP A 5 3.73 3.06 -2.20
N LEU A 6 4.46 2.53 -1.22
CA LEU A 6 4.18 1.24 -0.59
C LEU A 6 3.60 1.47 0.81
N ASN A 7 2.36 1.02 1.04
CA ASN A 7 1.71 1.03 2.35
C ASN A 7 1.71 -0.38 2.96
N VAL A 8 2.33 -0.54 4.13
CA VAL A 8 2.52 -1.82 4.81
C VAL A 8 1.41 -2.01 5.83
N VAL A 9 0.43 -2.84 5.48
CA VAL A 9 -0.83 -3.01 6.22
C VAL A 9 -1.28 -4.46 6.17
N SER A 10 -1.92 -4.95 7.24
CA SER A 10 -2.48 -6.30 7.26
C SER A 10 -3.52 -6.51 6.15
N ARG A 11 -3.56 -7.70 5.56
CA ARG A 11 -4.40 -8.01 4.38
C ARG A 11 -5.87 -7.68 4.61
N GLU A 12 -6.44 -8.02 5.76
CA GLU A 12 -7.83 -7.72 6.11
C GLU A 12 -8.14 -6.21 6.09
N HIS A 13 -7.19 -5.40 6.55
CA HIS A 13 -7.33 -3.94 6.55
C HIS A 13 -7.19 -3.36 5.14
N VAL A 14 -6.31 -3.93 4.31
CA VAL A 14 -6.20 -3.57 2.90
C VAL A 14 -7.54 -3.81 2.20
N HIS A 15 -8.13 -5.00 2.36
CA HIS A 15 -9.41 -5.34 1.75
C HIS A 15 -10.55 -4.42 2.20
N ARG A 16 -10.65 -4.13 3.50
CA ARG A 16 -11.64 -3.19 4.02
C ARG A 16 -11.44 -1.77 3.48
N GLY A 17 -10.20 -1.30 3.39
CA GLY A 17 -9.89 0.02 2.82
C GLY A 17 -10.20 0.09 1.32
N ALA A 18 -9.83 -0.97 0.59
CA ALA A 18 -10.05 -1.08 -0.84
C ALA A 18 -11.54 -1.13 -1.20
N SER A 19 -12.36 -1.89 -0.45
CA SER A 19 -13.81 -1.95 -0.67
C SER A 19 -14.51 -0.61 -0.42
N LEU A 20 -13.89 0.29 0.35
CA LEU A 20 -14.38 1.64 0.63
C LEU A 20 -13.76 2.71 -0.30
N GLY A 21 -12.84 2.34 -1.20
CA GLY A 21 -12.14 3.29 -2.07
C GLY A 21 -11.22 4.25 -1.31
N ILE A 22 -10.64 3.82 -0.18
CA ILE A 22 -9.81 4.69 0.67
C ILE A 22 -8.40 4.14 0.88
N THR A 23 -7.47 5.05 1.20
CA THR A 23 -6.20 4.72 1.86
C THR A 23 -6.11 5.39 3.22
N GLN A 24 -5.52 4.67 4.17
CA GLN A 24 -5.18 5.13 5.51
C GLN A 24 -3.80 4.59 5.85
N ALA A 25 -2.89 5.45 6.31
CA ALA A 25 -1.51 5.08 6.58
C ALA A 25 -1.07 5.53 7.98
N ASN A 26 -0.07 4.84 8.53
CA ASN A 26 0.59 5.16 9.81
C ASN A 26 -0.38 5.51 10.95
N HIS A 27 -1.33 4.61 11.22
CA HIS A 27 -2.36 4.76 12.26
C HIS A 27 -3.34 5.94 12.03
N GLY A 28 -3.59 6.32 10.77
CA GLY A 28 -4.54 7.37 10.44
C GLY A 28 -3.99 8.79 10.62
N LYS A 29 -2.66 8.95 10.65
CA LYS A 29 -2.02 10.25 10.79
C LYS A 29 -2.17 11.08 9.51
N ARG A 30 -2.57 12.35 9.66
CA ARG A 30 -2.64 13.33 8.55
C ARG A 30 -1.35 13.40 7.74
N SER A 31 -0.21 13.46 8.42
CA SER A 31 1.10 13.60 7.78
C SER A 31 1.46 12.44 6.84
N ALA A 32 0.85 11.26 7.01
CA ALA A 32 1.10 10.14 6.12
C ALA A 32 0.31 10.29 4.81
N VAL A 33 -0.95 10.70 4.91
CA VAL A 33 -1.82 10.85 3.73
C VAL A 33 -1.53 12.11 2.91
N THR A 34 -1.04 13.18 3.54
CA THR A 34 -0.67 14.43 2.84
C THR A 34 0.63 14.32 2.04
N ARG A 35 1.41 13.25 2.21
CA ARG A 35 2.61 12.99 1.40
C ARG A 35 2.28 12.47 0.02
N MET A 36 1.20 11.69 -0.07
CA MET A 36 0.66 11.25 -1.33
C MET A 36 0.01 12.46 -2.01
N GLY A 37 -0.01 12.51 -3.34
CA GLY A 37 -0.62 13.53 -4.18
C GLY A 37 -1.59 12.92 -5.20
N PRO A 38 -2.51 13.70 -5.78
CA PRO A 38 -3.35 13.24 -6.89
C PRO A 38 -2.49 12.63 -8.03
N GLY A 39 -2.92 11.48 -8.55
CA GLY A 39 -2.22 10.76 -9.61
C GLY A 39 -1.06 9.88 -9.15
N ASP A 40 -0.65 9.95 -7.89
CA ASP A 40 0.37 9.04 -7.34
C ASP A 40 -0.10 7.58 -7.37
N GLY A 41 0.84 6.67 -7.62
CA GLY A 41 0.56 5.24 -7.52
C GLY A 41 0.67 4.75 -6.08
N LEU A 42 -0.26 3.89 -5.67
CA LEU A 42 -0.27 3.27 -4.35
C LEU A 42 -0.31 1.75 -4.51
N VAL A 43 0.60 1.05 -3.86
CA VAL A 43 0.57 -0.41 -3.70
C VAL A 43 0.62 -0.77 -2.22
N TYR A 44 -0.05 -1.86 -1.86
CA TYR A 44 -0.03 -2.42 -0.51
C TYR A 44 0.84 -3.66 -0.45
N TYR A 45 1.64 -3.75 0.61
CA TYR A 45 2.29 -5.00 1.01
C TYR A 45 1.73 -5.46 2.36
N SER A 46 1.25 -6.71 2.40
CA SER A 46 0.69 -7.30 3.60
C SER A 46 1.63 -8.34 4.20
N PRO A 47 2.26 -8.07 5.36
CA PRO A 47 3.13 -9.05 6.00
C PRO A 47 2.33 -10.23 6.60
N ARG A 48 1.08 -9.99 7.01
CA ARG A 48 0.18 -10.94 7.68
C ARG A 48 -1.28 -10.65 7.34
N GLU A 49 -2.16 -11.60 7.68
CA GLU A 49 -3.62 -11.47 7.51
C GLU A 49 -4.20 -10.35 8.36
N GLY A 50 -3.96 -10.38 9.68
CA GLY A 50 -4.51 -9.43 10.65
C GLY A 50 -3.45 -8.52 11.29
N ILE A 51 -3.90 -7.57 12.13
CA ILE A 51 -2.99 -6.70 12.88
C ILE A 51 -2.26 -7.52 13.94
N ARG A 52 -0.95 -7.76 13.72
CA ARG A 52 -0.09 -8.53 14.64
C ARG A 52 -0.60 -9.95 14.93
N SER A 53 -1.49 -10.47 14.11
CA SER A 53 -2.12 -11.79 14.22
C SER A 53 -2.25 -12.44 12.84
N GLY A 54 -2.68 -13.71 12.82
CA GLY A 54 -2.94 -14.45 11.57
C GLY A 54 -1.69 -14.97 10.87
N ALA A 55 -1.93 -15.71 9.78
CA ALA A 55 -0.88 -16.35 9.00
C ALA A 55 0.01 -15.30 8.28
N PRO A 56 1.28 -15.64 7.99
CA PRO A 56 2.09 -14.84 7.09
C PRO A 56 1.45 -14.75 5.70
N VAL A 57 1.35 -13.53 5.16
CA VAL A 57 0.88 -13.29 3.78
C VAL A 57 2.09 -12.99 2.90
N LYS A 58 2.88 -11.97 3.27
CA LYS A 58 4.11 -11.53 2.59
C LYS A 58 3.91 -11.32 1.08
N ALA A 59 2.82 -10.66 0.71
CA ALA A 59 2.46 -10.41 -0.67
C ALA A 59 2.09 -8.94 -0.89
N PHE A 60 2.21 -8.50 -2.14
CA PHE A 60 1.53 -7.30 -2.62
C PHE A 60 0.06 -7.63 -2.84
N THR A 61 -0.85 -6.86 -2.24
CA THR A 61 -2.25 -7.28 -2.05
C THR A 61 -3.29 -6.36 -2.68
N ALA A 62 -2.94 -5.10 -2.94
CA ALA A 62 -3.79 -4.16 -3.67
C ALA A 62 -2.93 -3.09 -4.34
N ILE A 63 -3.41 -2.55 -5.47
CA ILE A 63 -2.76 -1.45 -6.18
C ILE A 63 -3.83 -0.51 -6.74
N GLY A 64 -3.54 0.78 -6.74
CA GLY A 64 -4.45 1.82 -7.20
C GLY A 64 -3.74 3.15 -7.42
N THR A 65 -4.53 4.17 -7.73
CA THR A 65 -4.08 5.54 -7.96
C THR A 65 -4.80 6.47 -6.99
N ILE A 66 -4.07 7.42 -6.43
CA ILE A 66 -4.64 8.44 -5.53
C ILE A 66 -5.51 9.39 -6.36
N ASP A 67 -6.76 9.58 -5.95
CA ASP A 67 -7.69 10.45 -6.65
C ASP A 67 -7.40 11.93 -6.40
N ASP A 68 -7.90 12.78 -7.28
CA ASP A 68 -7.86 14.24 -7.14
C ASP A 68 -8.92 14.73 -6.12
N ALA A 69 -8.71 14.31 -4.87
CA ALA A 69 -9.51 14.69 -3.72
C ALA A 69 -8.61 15.05 -2.53
N GLU A 70 -9.02 16.08 -1.80
CA GLU A 70 -8.37 16.49 -0.56
C GLU A 70 -8.45 15.39 0.50
N PRO A 71 -7.41 15.18 1.32
CA PRO A 71 -7.51 14.31 2.47
C PRO A 71 -8.59 14.79 3.44
N TRP A 72 -9.40 13.87 3.96
CA TRP A 72 -10.41 14.16 4.97
C TRP A 72 -10.17 13.35 6.22
N GLN A 73 -10.70 13.83 7.35
CA GLN A 73 -10.76 13.08 8.59
C GLN A 73 -12.10 12.37 8.65
N ALA A 74 -12.08 11.04 8.74
CA ALA A 74 -13.28 10.26 9.01
C ALA A 74 -13.55 10.20 10.51
N ASP A 75 -14.82 10.10 10.88
CA ASP A 75 -15.25 9.89 12.26
C ASP A 75 -15.71 8.44 12.43
N GLU A 76 -14.95 7.65 13.20
CA GLU A 76 -15.34 6.29 13.62
C GLU A 76 -15.57 6.23 15.14
N GLY A 77 -15.99 7.34 15.76
CA GLY A 77 -16.14 7.47 17.20
C GLY A 77 -14.81 7.84 17.86
N ASP A 78 -14.30 6.95 18.73
CA ASP A 78 -13.05 7.19 19.48
C ASP A 78 -11.80 7.25 18.60
N PHE A 79 -11.93 6.87 17.32
CA PHE A 79 -10.86 6.90 16.33
C PHE A 79 -11.25 7.77 15.14
N GLN A 80 -10.44 8.80 14.86
CA GLN A 80 -10.72 9.77 13.81
C GLN A 80 -9.56 9.81 12.78
N PRO A 81 -9.45 8.80 11.90
CA PRO A 81 -8.33 8.70 10.98
C PRO A 81 -8.43 9.66 9.80
N TRP A 82 -7.26 10.11 9.33
CA TRP A 82 -7.14 10.77 8.04
C TRP A 82 -7.09 9.76 6.89
N ARG A 83 -7.83 10.06 5.82
CA ARG A 83 -8.02 9.21 4.64
C ARG A 83 -7.84 10.00 3.35
N ARG A 84 -7.57 9.28 2.27
CA ARG A 84 -7.70 9.77 0.88
C ARG A 84 -8.46 8.77 0.04
N SER A 85 -9.07 9.29 -1.03
CA SER A 85 -9.77 8.50 -2.03
C SER A 85 -8.75 7.87 -2.96
N VAL A 86 -8.99 6.61 -3.31
CA VAL A 86 -8.13 5.82 -4.17
C VAL A 86 -8.98 5.02 -5.14
N SER A 87 -8.69 5.17 -6.42
CA SER A 87 -9.18 4.29 -7.47
C SER A 87 -8.34 3.02 -7.52
N TYR A 88 -8.85 1.94 -6.93
CA TYR A 88 -8.22 0.62 -6.95
C TYR A 88 -8.47 -0.10 -8.27
N ARG A 89 -7.48 -0.87 -8.73
CA ARG A 89 -7.65 -1.77 -9.88
C ARG A 89 -8.43 -3.00 -9.45
N ALA A 90 -9.43 -3.40 -10.25
CA ALA A 90 -10.30 -4.53 -9.94
C ALA A 90 -9.72 -5.88 -10.39
N ASP A 91 -8.83 -5.87 -11.38
CA ASP A 91 -8.26 -7.00 -12.10
C ASP A 91 -6.86 -7.37 -11.59
N VAL A 92 -6.71 -7.47 -10.26
CA VAL A 92 -5.41 -7.72 -9.63
C VAL A 92 -5.35 -9.05 -8.90
N VAL A 93 -4.22 -9.72 -9.01
CA VAL A 93 -3.86 -10.91 -8.22
C VAL A 93 -2.84 -10.53 -7.15
N GLU A 94 -2.87 -11.22 -6.02
CA GLU A 94 -1.85 -11.05 -4.99
C GLU A 94 -0.54 -11.69 -5.43
N VAL A 95 0.57 -10.97 -5.25
CA VAL A 95 1.90 -11.43 -5.69
C VAL A 95 2.82 -11.54 -4.48
N PRO A 96 3.29 -12.76 -4.13
CA PRO A 96 4.32 -12.94 -3.11
C PRO A 96 5.56 -12.08 -3.41
N ILE A 97 6.10 -11.40 -2.38
CA ILE A 97 7.32 -10.60 -2.58
C ILE A 97 8.52 -11.45 -3.00
N ASP A 98 8.51 -12.73 -2.63
CA ASP A 98 9.57 -13.69 -2.98
C ASP A 98 9.63 -13.96 -4.50
N ASP A 99 8.52 -13.81 -5.22
CA ASP A 99 8.47 -14.01 -6.67
C ASP A 99 9.14 -12.86 -7.45
N LEU A 100 9.26 -11.69 -6.83
CA LEU A 100 9.84 -10.48 -7.43
C LEU A 100 11.16 -10.05 -6.77
N ARG A 101 11.61 -10.77 -5.75
CA ARG A 101 12.68 -10.34 -4.83
C ARG A 101 13.99 -9.98 -5.53
N ASP A 102 14.33 -10.67 -6.61
CA ASP A 102 15.60 -10.45 -7.32
C ASP A 102 15.52 -9.30 -8.33
N GLU A 103 14.33 -8.74 -8.58
CA GLU A 103 14.08 -7.68 -9.56
C GLU A 103 13.83 -6.31 -8.92
N LEU A 104 13.48 -6.24 -7.63
CA LEU A 104 13.13 -5.00 -6.93
C LEU A 104 14.34 -4.30 -6.29
N ASP A 105 14.42 -2.98 -6.46
CA ASP A 105 15.31 -2.08 -5.73
C ASP A 105 15.08 -2.20 -4.21
N LEU A 106 13.81 -2.33 -3.79
CA LEU A 106 13.39 -2.49 -2.39
C LEU A 106 14.13 -3.64 -1.70
N THR A 107 14.31 -4.77 -2.37
CA THR A 107 14.88 -6.01 -1.81
C THR A 107 16.35 -6.21 -2.15
N SER A 108 16.94 -5.33 -2.97
CA SER A 108 18.34 -5.39 -3.42
C SER A 108 19.39 -5.36 -2.29
N LYS A 109 19.04 -4.84 -1.10
CA LYS A 109 19.95 -4.74 0.04
C LYS A 109 19.61 -5.74 1.16
N PRO A 110 20.61 -6.25 1.89
CA PRO A 110 20.38 -7.03 3.09
C PRO A 110 19.51 -6.27 4.10
N ASN A 111 18.70 -7.01 4.88
CA ASN A 111 17.82 -6.44 5.91
C ASN A 111 16.78 -5.43 5.40
N TRP A 112 16.39 -5.49 4.13
CA TRP A 112 15.36 -4.64 3.53
C TRP A 112 14.05 -4.59 4.33
N GLY A 113 13.70 -5.67 5.04
CA GLY A 113 12.53 -5.73 5.92
C GLY A 113 12.51 -4.67 7.05
N ILE A 114 13.65 -4.06 7.39
CA ILE A 114 13.71 -2.91 8.33
C ILE A 114 12.98 -1.70 7.73
N VAL A 115 13.08 -1.47 6.43
CA VAL A 115 12.45 -0.33 5.74
C VAL A 115 10.93 -0.41 5.85
N LEU A 116 10.36 -1.63 5.78
CA LEU A 116 8.92 -1.87 5.92
C LEU A 116 8.35 -1.44 7.27
N ARG A 117 9.18 -1.35 8.33
CA ARG A 117 8.74 -0.92 9.67
C ARG A 117 8.27 0.54 9.70
N ARG A 118 8.56 1.32 8.65
CA ARG A 118 8.11 2.71 8.51
C ARG A 118 6.62 2.84 8.19
N GLY A 119 5.95 1.75 7.81
CA GLY A 119 4.51 1.73 7.50
C GLY A 119 4.19 2.29 6.12
N LEU A 120 4.67 3.50 5.79
CA LEU A 120 4.51 4.12 4.47
C LEU A 120 5.87 4.56 3.92
N ILE A 121 6.26 4.00 2.78
CA ILE A 121 7.53 4.31 2.11
C ILE A 121 7.28 4.67 0.65
N GLU A 122 8.19 5.46 0.10
CA GLU A 122 8.21 5.78 -1.33
C GLU A 122 8.95 4.67 -2.08
N LEU A 123 8.42 4.27 -3.23
CA LEU A 123 9.01 3.29 -4.15
C LEU A 123 9.69 4.02 -5.32
N SER A 124 10.68 3.35 -5.93
CA SER A 124 11.14 3.76 -7.25
C SER A 124 10.06 3.50 -8.30
N ALA A 125 10.12 4.22 -9.42
CA ALA A 125 9.26 3.95 -10.57
C ALA A 125 9.45 2.50 -11.08
N HIS A 126 10.71 2.03 -11.08
CA HIS A 126 11.09 0.67 -11.44
C HIS A 126 10.35 -0.39 -10.61
N ASP A 127 10.40 -0.28 -9.28
CA ASP A 127 9.70 -1.21 -8.38
C ASP A 127 8.20 -1.20 -8.61
N PHE A 128 7.61 0.00 -8.71
CA PHE A 128 6.18 0.11 -8.95
C PHE A 128 5.76 -0.52 -10.27
N GLU A 129 6.52 -0.35 -11.34
CA GLU A 129 6.24 -0.94 -12.65
C GLU A 129 6.29 -2.47 -12.63
N ILE A 130 7.33 -3.06 -12.02
CA ILE A 130 7.46 -4.52 -11.87
C ILE A 130 6.28 -5.09 -11.08
N ILE A 131 5.99 -4.52 -9.91
CA ILE A 131 4.90 -4.98 -9.05
C ILE A 131 3.56 -4.82 -9.77
N SER A 132 3.32 -3.65 -10.36
CA SER A 132 2.10 -3.33 -11.13
C SER A 132 1.87 -4.30 -12.28
N LYS A 133 2.95 -4.73 -12.97
CA LYS A 133 2.86 -5.71 -14.06
C LYS A 133 2.56 -7.10 -13.55
N ALA A 134 3.27 -7.55 -12.51
CA ALA A 134 3.06 -8.87 -11.92
C ALA A 134 1.67 -9.03 -11.30
N MET A 135 1.10 -7.96 -10.75
CA MET A 135 -0.23 -7.97 -10.15
C MET A 135 -1.37 -8.01 -11.17
N LYS A 136 -1.15 -7.69 -12.45
CA LYS A 136 -2.20 -7.84 -13.47
C LYS A 136 -2.44 -9.34 -13.66
N GLY A 137 -3.65 -9.81 -13.36
CA GLY A 137 -4.05 -11.18 -13.66
C GLY A 137 -3.80 -11.48 -15.15
N GLY A 138 -3.15 -12.61 -15.44
CA GLY A 138 -2.89 -13.05 -16.82
C GLY A 138 -4.15 -13.31 -17.62
#